data_AF-I3IHF1-F1
#
_entry.id   AF-I3IHF1-F1
#
_cell.length_a   1.000
_cell.length_b   1.000
_cell.length_c   1.000
_cell.angle_alpha   90.00
_cell.angle_beta   90.00
_cell.angle_gamma   90.00
#
_symmetry.space_group_name_H-M   'P 1'
#
loop_
_entity.id
_entity.type
_entity.pdbx_description
1 polymer ?
#
loop_
_entity_poly.entity_id
_entity_poly.type
_entity_poly.pdbx_seq_one_letter_code
_entity_poly.pdbx_strand_id
1 'polypeptide(L)'
;MELYLQFGHGMMEHCKKLIQSWEEGTVILSPRDLTSDQIKMFSADIVKLNGRMLLDPQLYDPRANHHRLVDHEYWPTDFNTGMLLGGVALNNLLVELKLLNDSAQTEKYIIPGIYCERVDDDWIAIQNAIVAEADSVFTDKETLATICLSGETLRFEEQIEIVLNCSESWDVDGYYVVPEHPNGQYLVDDPMWLANLLILCSGLRLQGKKVVVGYCNHQMLSLASANVNAIASGTWLNVRSFPPEKFQLTEEDSTSRRVKWYYCPQTLSEYKLPFLDMGFRAGILDKLKPDESLSSTYTDILFSGAQPSSTNYSEQQSFRHYLQCLHEQCTQAHRTTFRETIAAHLLLLETAERLIKTFHGYGVRGQDRDFANIVDVNRSAIGALEMSRGFVLERQW
;
A
#
# COMPACT_ATOMS: atom_id res chain seq x y z
N MET A 1 -4.71 11.15 -6.22
CA MET A 1 -4.43 9.80 -5.73
C MET A 1 -5.08 9.65 -4.38
N GLU A 2 -5.85 8.60 -4.14
CA GLU A 2 -6.53 8.33 -2.86
C GLU A 2 -5.64 7.48 -1.94
N LEU A 3 -5.89 7.55 -0.62
CA LEU A 3 -5.36 6.58 0.33
C LEU A 3 -6.46 5.57 0.69
N TYR A 4 -6.19 4.29 0.45
CA TYR A 4 -7.02 3.21 0.94
C TYR A 4 -6.44 2.64 2.25
N LEU A 5 -7.31 2.22 3.15
CA LEU A 5 -6.92 1.59 4.40
C LEU A 5 -6.72 0.08 4.19
N GLN A 6 -5.46 -0.35 4.10
CA GLN A 6 -5.11 -1.77 4.02
C GLN A 6 -5.35 -2.44 5.37
N PHE A 7 -6.25 -3.40 5.40
CA PHE A 7 -6.64 -4.05 6.65
C PHE A 7 -5.53 -4.97 7.18
N GLY A 8 -5.36 -4.93 8.50
CA GLY A 8 -4.40 -5.72 9.25
C GLY A 8 -4.85 -5.86 10.71
N HIS A 9 -4.04 -6.51 11.53
CA HIS A 9 -4.37 -6.71 12.94
C HIS A 9 -4.72 -5.40 13.67
N GLY A 10 -5.88 -5.35 14.31
CA GLY A 10 -6.34 -4.20 15.10
C GLY A 10 -6.94 -3.03 14.30
N MET A 11 -7.15 -3.16 12.99
CA MET A 11 -7.58 -2.04 12.13
C MET A 11 -9.04 -1.58 12.30
N MET A 12 -9.95 -2.40 12.86
CA MET A 12 -11.39 -2.07 12.89
C MET A 12 -11.70 -0.68 13.47
N GLU A 13 -11.20 -0.41 14.68
CA GLU A 13 -11.37 0.86 15.38
C GLU A 13 -10.67 2.04 14.69
N HIS A 14 -9.56 1.76 14.00
CA HIS A 14 -8.84 2.78 13.23
C HIS A 14 -9.64 3.20 12.00
N CYS A 15 -10.11 2.23 11.21
CA CYS A 15 -10.91 2.49 10.01
C CYS A 15 -12.19 3.27 10.36
N LYS A 16 -12.96 2.83 11.35
CA LYS A 16 -14.19 3.53 11.77
C LYS A 16 -13.90 4.98 12.15
N LYS A 17 -12.85 5.21 12.95
CA LYS A 17 -12.50 6.56 13.43
C LYS A 17 -12.01 7.47 12.30
N LEU A 18 -11.20 6.94 11.39
CA LEU A 18 -10.63 7.70 10.28
C LEU A 18 -11.69 8.01 9.22
N ILE A 19 -12.47 7.02 8.77
CA ILE A 19 -13.55 7.25 7.79
C ILE A 19 -14.60 8.21 8.34
N GLN A 20 -14.97 8.09 9.62
CA GLN A 20 -15.86 9.08 10.24
C GLN A 20 -15.28 10.50 10.19
N SER A 21 -13.96 10.64 10.34
CA SER A 21 -13.28 11.95 10.29
C SER A 21 -13.10 12.47 8.88
N TRP A 22 -12.97 11.58 7.89
CA TRP A 22 -12.80 11.91 6.47
C TRP A 22 -14.13 12.08 5.74
N GLU A 23 -15.24 11.69 6.38
CA GLU A 23 -16.61 11.67 5.82
C GLU A 23 -16.81 10.67 4.67
N GLU A 24 -15.73 10.13 4.12
CA GLU A 24 -15.67 9.03 3.17
C GLU A 24 -14.33 8.27 3.29
N GLY A 25 -14.18 7.17 2.56
CA GLY A 25 -12.91 6.46 2.48
C GLY A 25 -13.08 5.00 2.08
N THR A 26 -11.99 4.35 1.69
CA THR A 26 -12.03 2.95 1.20
C THR A 26 -11.17 2.05 2.05
N VAL A 27 -11.68 0.87 2.42
CA VAL A 27 -10.94 -0.16 3.17
C VAL A 27 -10.75 -1.39 2.28
N ILE A 28 -9.53 -1.91 2.23
CA ILE A 28 -9.23 -3.21 1.60
C ILE A 28 -9.18 -4.28 2.69
N LEU A 29 -10.19 -5.14 2.74
CA LEU A 29 -10.31 -6.22 3.72
C LEU A 29 -9.25 -7.31 3.53
N SER A 30 -8.92 -7.98 4.65
CA SER A 30 -7.90 -9.02 4.74
C SER A 30 -8.54 -10.30 5.33
N PRO A 31 -8.87 -11.30 4.50
CA PRO A 31 -9.34 -12.62 4.94
C PRO A 31 -8.37 -13.31 5.91
N ARG A 32 -7.07 -13.02 5.84
CA ARG A 32 -6.10 -13.49 6.85
C ARG A 32 -6.39 -12.95 8.24
N ASP A 33 -6.80 -11.69 8.34
CA ASP A 33 -6.96 -11.00 9.62
C ASP A 33 -8.40 -11.06 10.15
N LEU A 34 -9.37 -11.43 9.31
CA LEU A 34 -10.80 -11.44 9.62
C LEU A 34 -11.47 -12.75 9.20
N THR A 35 -12.39 -13.27 10.02
CA THR A 35 -13.33 -14.32 9.61
C THR A 35 -14.43 -13.76 8.72
N SER A 36 -15.15 -14.62 7.98
CA SER A 36 -16.30 -14.23 7.15
C SER A 36 -17.37 -13.44 7.92
N ASP A 37 -17.68 -13.88 9.15
CA ASP A 37 -18.62 -13.17 10.03
C ASP A 37 -18.12 -11.79 10.42
N GLN A 38 -16.84 -11.66 10.73
CA GLN A 38 -16.22 -10.38 11.05
C GLN A 38 -16.23 -9.45 9.84
N ILE A 39 -15.94 -9.96 8.64
CA ILE A 39 -16.01 -9.22 7.37
C ILE A 39 -17.43 -8.65 7.16
N LYS A 40 -18.46 -9.49 7.31
CA LYS A 40 -19.86 -9.09 7.15
C LYS A 40 -20.32 -8.07 8.19
N MET A 41 -19.97 -8.26 9.45
CA MET A 41 -20.33 -7.31 10.51
C MET A 41 -19.62 -5.97 10.34
N PHE A 42 -18.33 -6.00 10.04
CA PHE A 42 -17.51 -4.81 9.93
C PHE A 42 -17.85 -3.97 8.70
N SER A 43 -18.11 -4.61 7.54
CA SER A 43 -18.56 -3.90 6.33
C SER A 43 -19.84 -3.11 6.57
N ALA A 44 -20.83 -3.70 7.23
CA ALA A 44 -22.08 -3.01 7.58
C ALA A 44 -21.86 -1.76 8.46
N ASP A 45 -20.83 -1.75 9.31
CA ASP A 45 -20.48 -0.57 10.11
C ASP A 45 -19.77 0.50 9.28
N ILE A 46 -18.93 0.12 8.32
CA ILE A 46 -18.22 1.05 7.46
C ILE A 46 -19.16 1.71 6.45
N VAL A 47 -20.11 0.98 5.89
CA VAL A 47 -21.15 1.52 5.00
C VAL A 47 -21.99 2.60 5.71
N LYS A 48 -22.33 2.42 6.99
CA LYS A 48 -23.04 3.45 7.79
C LYS A 48 -22.24 4.73 7.97
N LEU A 49 -20.91 4.65 7.85
CA LEU A 49 -19.99 5.77 7.92
C LEU A 49 -19.64 6.34 6.53
N ASN A 50 -20.41 5.99 5.49
CA ASN A 50 -20.17 6.40 4.10
C ASN A 50 -18.81 5.90 3.55
N GLY A 51 -18.29 4.79 4.12
CA GLY A 51 -17.09 4.13 3.63
C GLY A 51 -17.40 3.10 2.55
N ARG A 52 -16.40 2.86 1.69
CA ARG A 52 -16.39 1.87 0.62
C ARG A 52 -15.48 0.69 1.00
N MET A 53 -15.78 -0.47 0.45
CA MET A 53 -15.10 -1.72 0.79
C MET A 53 -14.57 -2.39 -0.47
N LEU A 54 -13.35 -2.90 -0.37
CA LEU A 54 -12.78 -3.89 -1.28
C LEU A 54 -12.35 -5.10 -0.44
N LEU A 55 -12.12 -6.24 -1.09
CA LEU A 55 -11.61 -7.43 -0.44
C LEU A 55 -10.43 -7.95 -1.24
N ASP A 56 -9.26 -7.99 -0.62
CA ASP A 56 -8.06 -8.63 -1.17
C ASP A 56 -8.17 -10.14 -0.89
N PRO A 57 -8.26 -11.01 -1.92
CA PRO A 57 -8.41 -12.45 -1.70
C PRO A 57 -7.18 -13.10 -1.05
N GLN A 58 -6.02 -12.45 -1.11
CA GLN A 58 -4.77 -12.91 -0.50
C GLN A 58 -4.33 -14.31 -0.93
N LEU A 59 -4.70 -14.74 -2.15
CA LEU A 59 -4.31 -16.01 -2.76
C LEU A 59 -2.90 -15.95 -3.40
N TYR A 60 -2.00 -15.13 -2.85
CA TYR A 60 -0.65 -14.94 -3.39
C TYR A 60 0.18 -16.22 -3.32
N ASP A 61 0.08 -16.94 -2.21
CA ASP A 61 0.64 -18.27 -2.04
C ASP A 61 -0.50 -19.25 -1.73
N PRO A 62 -0.98 -20.02 -2.73
CA PRO A 62 -2.02 -21.02 -2.52
C PRO A 62 -1.61 -22.15 -1.56
N ARG A 63 -0.32 -22.24 -1.17
CA ARG A 63 0.20 -23.18 -0.17
C ARG A 63 0.33 -22.54 1.22
N ALA A 64 -0.12 -21.30 1.39
CA ALA A 64 -0.21 -20.67 2.70
C ALA A 64 -1.04 -21.53 3.67
N ASN A 65 -0.68 -21.49 4.95
CA ASN A 65 -1.26 -22.33 6.00
C ASN A 65 -1.76 -21.52 7.21
N HIS A 66 -1.80 -20.19 7.12
CA HIS A 66 -2.33 -19.35 8.19
C HIS A 66 -3.82 -19.66 8.44
N HIS A 67 -4.13 -20.24 9.61
CA HIS A 67 -5.46 -20.74 10.00
C HIS A 67 -6.64 -19.90 9.49
N ARG A 68 -6.70 -18.60 9.85
CA ARG A 68 -7.82 -17.74 9.46
C ARG A 68 -7.99 -17.53 7.96
N LEU A 69 -6.90 -17.58 7.20
CA LEU A 69 -6.94 -17.39 5.74
C LEU A 69 -7.45 -18.66 5.05
N VAL A 70 -6.95 -19.81 5.49
CA VAL A 70 -7.29 -21.11 4.89
C VAL A 70 -8.67 -21.62 5.31
N ASP A 71 -9.26 -21.05 6.36
CA ASP A 71 -10.62 -21.38 6.84
C ASP A 71 -11.74 -20.75 6.01
N HIS A 72 -11.44 -19.89 5.03
CA HIS A 72 -12.45 -19.31 4.14
C HIS A 72 -12.88 -20.30 3.05
N GLU A 73 -14.16 -20.30 2.68
CA GLU A 73 -14.75 -21.29 1.76
C GLU A 73 -14.15 -21.29 0.35
N TYR A 74 -13.63 -20.15 -0.11
CA TYR A 74 -12.95 -20.05 -1.41
C TYR A 74 -11.52 -20.64 -1.39
N TRP A 75 -10.93 -20.86 -0.21
CA TRP A 75 -9.54 -21.27 -0.11
C TRP A 75 -9.37 -22.74 -0.55
N PRO A 76 -8.37 -23.06 -1.38
CA PRO A 76 -8.19 -24.44 -1.85
C PRO A 76 -7.71 -25.37 -0.74
N THR A 77 -8.39 -26.51 -0.55
CA THR A 77 -8.02 -27.51 0.46
C THR A 77 -6.83 -28.38 0.05
N ASP A 78 -6.73 -28.72 -1.24
CA ASP A 78 -5.66 -29.54 -1.81
C ASP A 78 -5.10 -28.85 -3.07
N PHE A 79 -4.18 -27.92 -2.87
CA PHE A 79 -3.66 -27.12 -3.98
C PHE A 79 -2.79 -27.95 -4.95
N ASN A 80 -3.17 -27.92 -6.23
CA ASN A 80 -2.36 -28.32 -7.37
C ASN A 80 -2.37 -27.17 -8.38
N THR A 81 -1.21 -26.82 -8.95
CA THR A 81 -1.09 -25.74 -9.95
C THR A 81 -2.10 -25.85 -11.10
N GLY A 82 -2.43 -27.08 -11.53
CA GLY A 82 -3.44 -27.30 -12.58
C GLY A 82 -4.84 -26.82 -12.23
N MET A 83 -5.15 -26.61 -10.96
CA MET A 83 -6.42 -26.07 -10.48
C MET A 83 -6.66 -24.62 -10.92
N LEU A 84 -5.59 -23.85 -11.12
CA LEU A 84 -5.68 -22.45 -11.54
C LEU A 84 -5.62 -22.27 -13.06
N LEU A 85 -5.44 -23.35 -13.82
CA LEU A 85 -5.45 -23.33 -15.30
C LEU A 85 -6.87 -23.45 -15.89
N GLY A 86 -7.90 -23.28 -15.07
CA GLY A 86 -9.31 -23.29 -15.48
C GLY A 86 -10.14 -24.45 -14.94
N GLY A 87 -11.41 -24.48 -15.35
CA GLY A 87 -12.35 -25.56 -15.05
C GLY A 87 -13.07 -25.40 -13.70
N VAL A 88 -13.72 -26.49 -13.27
CA VAL A 88 -14.68 -26.47 -12.14
C VAL A 88 -14.07 -25.96 -10.84
N ALA A 89 -12.80 -26.28 -10.56
CA ALA A 89 -12.18 -25.88 -9.31
C ALA A 89 -11.92 -24.36 -9.23
N LEU A 90 -11.42 -23.77 -10.32
CA LEU A 90 -11.25 -22.31 -10.41
C LEU A 90 -12.60 -21.59 -10.38
N ASN A 91 -13.60 -22.11 -11.11
CA ASN A 91 -14.95 -21.56 -11.11
C ASN A 91 -15.54 -21.52 -9.69
N ASN A 92 -15.49 -22.65 -8.97
CA ASN A 92 -15.98 -22.75 -7.60
C ASN A 92 -15.25 -21.75 -6.67
N LEU A 93 -13.92 -21.65 -6.76
CA LEU A 93 -13.15 -20.67 -5.99
C LEU A 93 -13.66 -19.24 -6.22
N LEU A 94 -13.87 -18.86 -7.48
CA LEU A 94 -14.34 -17.51 -7.83
C LEU A 94 -15.80 -17.27 -7.40
N VAL A 95 -16.66 -18.29 -7.46
CA VAL A 95 -18.05 -18.22 -6.99
C VAL A 95 -18.10 -18.01 -5.48
N GLU A 96 -17.34 -18.78 -4.70
CA GLU A 96 -17.27 -18.59 -3.25
C GLU A 96 -16.66 -17.23 -2.87
N LEU A 97 -15.66 -16.78 -3.63
CA LEU A 97 -15.09 -15.44 -3.45
C LEU A 97 -16.10 -14.33 -3.79
N LYS A 98 -16.97 -14.52 -4.80
CA LYS A 98 -18.08 -13.62 -5.10
C LYS A 98 -19.04 -13.52 -3.92
N LEU A 99 -19.45 -14.66 -3.36
CA LEU A 99 -20.35 -14.72 -2.20
C LEU A 99 -19.78 -13.98 -1.00
N LEU A 100 -18.48 -14.14 -0.71
CA LEU A 100 -17.83 -13.40 0.37
C LEU A 100 -17.82 -11.89 0.10
N ASN A 101 -17.48 -11.46 -1.11
CA ASN A 101 -17.51 -10.06 -1.53
C ASN A 101 -18.92 -9.44 -1.42
N ASP A 102 -19.95 -10.18 -1.81
CA ASP A 102 -21.33 -9.71 -1.75
C ASP A 102 -21.81 -9.59 -0.30
N SER A 103 -21.40 -10.53 0.57
CA SER A 103 -21.64 -10.44 2.02
C SER A 103 -20.91 -9.26 2.67
N ALA A 104 -19.75 -8.88 2.11
CA ALA A 104 -18.92 -7.76 2.53
C ALA A 104 -19.34 -6.43 1.90
N GLN A 105 -20.35 -6.43 1.03
CA GLN A 105 -20.84 -5.26 0.30
C GLN A 105 -19.71 -4.51 -0.44
N THR A 106 -18.78 -5.24 -1.04
CA THR A 106 -17.66 -4.62 -1.76
C THR A 106 -18.13 -3.87 -3.00
N GLU A 107 -17.46 -2.76 -3.30
CA GLU A 107 -17.74 -1.90 -4.45
C GLU A 107 -17.22 -2.53 -5.76
N LYS A 108 -16.13 -3.29 -5.67
CA LYS A 108 -15.43 -3.92 -6.80
C LYS A 108 -14.86 -5.26 -6.39
N TYR A 109 -14.60 -6.11 -7.37
CA TYR A 109 -13.86 -7.36 -7.14
C TYR A 109 -12.37 -7.13 -7.37
N ILE A 110 -11.54 -7.51 -6.39
CA ILE A 110 -10.13 -7.77 -6.66
C ILE A 110 -10.06 -9.24 -7.07
N ILE A 111 -9.68 -9.49 -8.32
CA ILE A 111 -9.50 -10.84 -8.86
C ILE A 111 -8.28 -11.46 -8.17
N PRO A 112 -8.33 -12.70 -7.68
CA PRO A 112 -7.19 -13.35 -7.04
C PRO A 112 -6.00 -13.43 -8.00
N GLY A 113 -4.78 -13.43 -7.46
CA GLY A 113 -3.56 -13.58 -8.25
C GLY A 113 -2.47 -14.23 -7.41
N ILE A 114 -1.55 -14.92 -8.08
CA ILE A 114 -0.44 -15.62 -7.44
C ILE A 114 0.83 -14.77 -7.43
N TYR A 115 1.65 -14.97 -6.43
CA TYR A 115 2.96 -14.34 -6.28
C TYR A 115 3.89 -14.74 -7.44
N CYS A 116 4.49 -13.74 -8.08
CA CYS A 116 5.33 -13.90 -9.26
C CYS A 116 6.82 -13.72 -8.90
N GLU A 117 7.52 -14.83 -8.69
CA GLU A 117 8.99 -14.83 -8.57
C GLU A 117 9.69 -14.49 -9.88
N ARG A 118 9.05 -14.84 -11.00
CA ARG A 118 9.48 -14.51 -12.37
C ARG A 118 8.27 -14.58 -13.28
N VAL A 119 8.19 -13.63 -14.21
CA VAL A 119 7.20 -13.56 -15.27
C VAL A 119 7.65 -14.51 -16.39
N ASP A 120 7.03 -15.67 -16.44
CA ASP A 120 7.22 -16.71 -17.45
C ASP A 120 5.87 -17.18 -18.04
N ASP A 121 5.93 -18.09 -19.01
CA ASP A 121 4.74 -18.58 -19.72
C ASP A 121 3.74 -19.27 -18.77
N ASP A 122 4.22 -19.93 -17.71
CA ASP A 122 3.38 -20.62 -16.73
C ASP A 122 2.61 -19.61 -15.89
N TRP A 123 3.29 -18.58 -15.36
CA TRP A 123 2.63 -17.50 -14.62
C TRP A 123 1.60 -16.77 -15.49
N ILE A 124 1.96 -16.44 -16.73
CA ILE A 124 1.06 -15.78 -17.70
C ILE A 124 -0.17 -16.66 -17.99
N ALA A 125 0.02 -17.96 -18.20
CA ALA A 125 -1.07 -18.89 -18.47
C ALA A 125 -2.06 -18.97 -17.29
N ILE A 126 -1.54 -19.04 -16.06
CA ILE A 126 -2.37 -19.02 -14.84
C ILE A 126 -3.14 -17.70 -14.73
N GLN A 127 -2.46 -16.57 -14.90
CA GLN A 127 -3.08 -15.25 -14.79
C GLN A 127 -4.19 -15.06 -15.84
N ASN A 128 -3.94 -15.47 -17.08
CA ASN A 128 -4.94 -15.43 -18.16
C ASN A 128 -6.15 -16.31 -17.85
N ALA A 129 -5.93 -17.52 -17.32
CA ALA A 129 -7.02 -18.43 -16.96
C ALA A 129 -7.88 -17.85 -15.81
N ILE A 130 -7.25 -17.27 -14.79
CA ILE A 130 -7.97 -16.63 -13.68
C ILE A 130 -8.79 -15.43 -14.17
N VAL A 131 -8.20 -14.55 -14.98
CA VAL A 131 -8.91 -13.37 -15.53
C VAL A 131 -10.08 -13.80 -16.42
N ALA A 132 -9.87 -14.76 -17.32
CA ALA A 132 -10.91 -15.24 -18.23
C ALA A 132 -12.08 -15.91 -17.50
N GLU A 133 -11.80 -16.72 -16.47
CA GLU A 133 -12.87 -17.33 -15.66
C GLU A 133 -13.58 -16.26 -14.80
N ALA A 134 -12.84 -15.28 -14.27
CA ALA A 134 -13.40 -14.20 -13.47
C ALA A 134 -14.39 -13.33 -14.25
N ASP A 135 -14.16 -13.08 -15.55
CA ASP A 135 -15.10 -12.37 -16.42
C ASP A 135 -16.49 -13.05 -16.46
N SER A 136 -16.51 -14.38 -16.41
CA SER A 136 -17.77 -15.15 -16.40
C SER A 136 -18.50 -15.13 -15.05
N VAL A 137 -17.79 -14.88 -13.94
CA VAL A 137 -18.33 -14.95 -12.57
C VAL A 137 -18.64 -13.57 -12.00
N PHE A 138 -17.74 -12.61 -12.20
CA PHE A 138 -17.81 -11.24 -11.65
C PHE A 138 -18.46 -10.29 -12.67
N THR A 139 -19.76 -10.47 -12.90
CA THR A 139 -20.49 -9.77 -13.99
C THR A 139 -21.22 -8.50 -13.55
N ASP A 140 -21.22 -8.17 -12.25
CA ASP A 140 -22.09 -7.15 -11.67
C ASP A 140 -21.35 -5.93 -11.08
N LYS A 141 -20.02 -5.96 -11.03
CA LYS A 141 -19.19 -4.86 -10.50
C LYS A 141 -17.89 -4.76 -11.28
N GLU A 142 -17.22 -3.61 -11.14
CA GLU A 142 -15.88 -3.44 -11.71
C GLU A 142 -14.89 -4.47 -11.15
N THR A 143 -13.90 -4.85 -11.95
CA THR A 143 -12.87 -5.83 -11.59
C THR A 143 -11.45 -5.25 -11.62
N LEU A 144 -10.63 -5.66 -10.66
CA LEU A 144 -9.22 -5.31 -10.57
C LEU A 144 -8.37 -6.58 -10.61
N ALA A 145 -7.58 -6.79 -11.68
CA ALA A 145 -6.66 -7.91 -11.75
C ALA A 145 -5.50 -7.73 -10.76
N THR A 146 -5.22 -8.74 -9.94
CA THR A 146 -4.06 -8.72 -9.06
C THR A 146 -2.77 -8.94 -9.85
N ILE A 147 -1.79 -8.06 -9.68
CA ILE A 147 -0.41 -8.23 -10.17
C ILE A 147 0.51 -8.22 -8.95
N CYS A 148 0.90 -9.41 -8.47
CA CYS A 148 1.75 -9.56 -7.29
C CYS A 148 3.15 -10.00 -7.73
N LEU A 149 4.13 -9.09 -7.60
CA LEU A 149 5.48 -9.31 -8.12
C LEU A 149 6.51 -9.34 -6.98
N SER A 150 7.48 -10.23 -7.11
CA SER A 150 8.65 -10.25 -6.23
C SER A 150 9.48 -8.99 -6.36
N GLY A 151 10.24 -8.69 -5.29
CA GLY A 151 11.17 -7.58 -5.26
C GLY A 151 12.25 -7.75 -6.32
N GLU A 152 12.67 -8.99 -6.61
CA GLU A 152 13.65 -9.27 -7.66
C GLU A 152 13.05 -9.10 -9.07
N THR A 153 11.84 -9.59 -9.34
CA THR A 153 11.15 -9.40 -10.64
C THR A 153 11.07 -7.92 -11.00
N LEU A 154 10.71 -7.07 -10.02
CA LEU A 154 10.58 -5.64 -10.21
C LEU A 154 11.91 -4.93 -10.55
N ARG A 155 13.08 -5.56 -10.37
CA ARG A 155 14.36 -4.96 -10.72
C ARG A 155 14.71 -5.09 -12.21
N PHE A 156 14.00 -5.95 -12.94
CA PHE A 156 14.27 -6.23 -14.35
C PHE A 156 13.22 -5.59 -15.26
N GLU A 157 13.63 -4.60 -16.05
CA GLU A 157 12.75 -3.90 -17.00
C GLU A 157 12.09 -4.85 -18.02
N GLU A 158 12.80 -5.88 -18.48
CA GLU A 158 12.25 -6.91 -19.37
C GLU A 158 11.01 -7.59 -18.76
N GLN A 159 11.02 -7.87 -17.45
CA GLN A 159 9.89 -8.48 -16.76
C GLN A 159 8.69 -7.53 -16.72
N ILE A 160 8.94 -6.23 -16.52
CA ILE A 160 7.90 -5.19 -16.55
C ILE A 160 7.24 -5.11 -17.91
N GLU A 161 8.03 -5.12 -18.98
CA GLU A 161 7.51 -5.05 -20.34
C GLU A 161 6.69 -6.30 -20.70
N ILE A 162 7.08 -7.50 -20.23
CA ILE A 162 6.27 -8.71 -20.41
C ILE A 162 4.91 -8.56 -19.71
N VAL A 163 4.88 -8.07 -18.46
CA VAL A 163 3.62 -7.84 -17.72
C VAL A 163 2.74 -6.82 -18.44
N LEU A 164 3.32 -5.72 -18.90
CA LEU A 164 2.57 -4.70 -19.64
C LEU A 164 1.95 -5.29 -20.92
N ASN A 165 2.74 -6.01 -21.71
CA ASN A 165 2.25 -6.63 -22.95
C ASN A 165 1.13 -7.64 -22.69
N CYS A 166 1.24 -8.50 -21.68
CA CYS A 166 0.16 -9.47 -21.41
C CYS A 166 -1.09 -8.78 -20.83
N SER A 167 -0.91 -7.76 -20.00
CA SER A 167 -2.01 -7.02 -19.34
C SER A 167 -2.94 -6.30 -20.32
N GLU A 168 -2.47 -5.94 -21.53
CA GLU A 168 -3.29 -5.33 -22.58
C GLU A 168 -4.44 -6.23 -23.03
N SER A 169 -4.28 -7.55 -22.91
CA SER A 169 -5.28 -8.54 -23.30
C SER A 169 -6.30 -8.87 -22.20
N TRP A 170 -6.10 -8.36 -20.98
CA TRP A 170 -6.98 -8.65 -19.85
C TRP A 170 -8.21 -7.75 -19.86
N ASP A 171 -9.39 -8.36 -19.93
CA ASP A 171 -10.66 -7.64 -19.90
C ASP A 171 -11.07 -7.32 -18.45
N VAL A 172 -10.40 -6.31 -17.88
CA VAL A 172 -10.62 -5.84 -16.49
C VAL A 172 -10.68 -4.31 -16.44
N ASP A 173 -11.29 -3.74 -15.41
CA ASP A 173 -11.38 -2.28 -15.26
C ASP A 173 -10.11 -1.64 -14.69
N GLY A 174 -9.26 -2.46 -14.06
CA GLY A 174 -8.05 -2.00 -13.43
C GLY A 174 -7.16 -3.11 -12.88
N TYR A 175 -6.16 -2.69 -12.12
CA TYR A 175 -5.15 -3.54 -11.52
C TYR A 175 -4.98 -3.22 -10.05
N TYR A 176 -4.84 -4.28 -9.25
CA TYR A 176 -4.37 -4.21 -7.88
C TYR A 176 -2.94 -4.73 -7.84
N VAL A 177 -1.97 -3.80 -7.79
CA VAL A 177 -0.55 -4.11 -7.85
C VAL A 177 -0.02 -4.31 -6.43
N VAL A 178 0.70 -5.40 -6.21
CA VAL A 178 1.26 -5.77 -4.91
C VAL A 178 2.76 -6.00 -5.08
N PRO A 179 3.58 -4.96 -4.85
CA PRO A 179 5.02 -5.06 -5.01
C PRO A 179 5.66 -5.52 -3.69
N GLU A 180 6.34 -6.67 -3.72
CA GLU A 180 7.20 -7.06 -2.62
C GLU A 180 8.35 -6.04 -2.47
N HIS A 181 8.60 -5.65 -1.23
CA HIS A 181 9.78 -4.84 -0.92
C HIS A 181 10.99 -5.77 -0.80
N PRO A 182 12.08 -5.53 -1.55
CA PRO A 182 13.20 -6.45 -1.61
C PRO A 182 13.82 -6.64 -0.21
N ASN A 183 14.12 -7.89 0.14
CA ASN A 183 14.75 -8.26 1.41
C ASN A 183 13.99 -7.76 2.67
N GLY A 184 12.67 -7.57 2.57
CA GLY A 184 11.83 -7.09 3.68
C GLY A 184 12.13 -5.65 4.11
N GLN A 185 12.77 -4.86 3.25
CA GLN A 185 13.04 -3.45 3.52
C GLN A 185 11.74 -2.69 3.74
N TYR A 186 11.72 -1.79 4.73
CA TYR A 186 10.60 -0.86 4.90
C TYR A 186 10.68 0.29 3.91
N LEU A 187 11.82 0.99 3.87
CA LEU A 187 12.13 1.96 2.84
C LEU A 187 13.14 1.33 1.89
N VAL A 188 12.77 1.21 0.62
CA VAL A 188 13.56 0.53 -0.40
C VAL A 188 14.65 1.45 -0.91
N ASP A 189 15.91 1.01 -0.79
CA ASP A 189 17.08 1.78 -1.22
C ASP A 189 17.54 1.45 -2.66
N ASP A 190 16.83 0.54 -3.34
CA ASP A 190 17.08 0.17 -4.73
C ASP A 190 16.33 1.11 -5.71
N PRO A 191 17.05 1.95 -6.49
CA PRO A 191 16.42 2.86 -7.45
C PRO A 191 15.80 2.14 -8.65
N MET A 192 16.30 0.97 -9.06
CA MET A 192 15.73 0.21 -10.17
C MET A 192 14.36 -0.33 -9.80
N TRP A 193 14.22 -0.86 -8.58
CA TRP A 193 12.94 -1.35 -8.08
C TRP A 193 11.85 -0.26 -8.13
N LEU A 194 12.14 0.93 -7.61
CA LEU A 194 11.16 2.02 -7.58
C LEU A 194 10.89 2.60 -8.98
N ALA A 195 11.93 2.72 -9.82
CA ALA A 195 11.80 3.19 -11.20
C ALA A 195 10.87 2.26 -12.00
N ASN A 196 11.11 0.96 -11.92
CA ASN A 196 10.33 -0.04 -12.62
C ASN A 196 8.90 -0.14 -12.09
N LEU A 197 8.67 0.04 -10.78
CA LEU A 197 7.33 0.15 -10.24
C LEU A 197 6.57 1.36 -10.82
N LEU A 198 7.22 2.53 -10.92
CA LEU A 198 6.65 3.71 -11.56
C LEU A 198 6.35 3.47 -13.05
N ILE A 199 7.26 2.82 -13.77
CA ILE A 199 7.12 2.49 -15.20
C ILE A 199 5.97 1.49 -15.41
N LEU A 200 5.87 0.44 -14.58
CA LEU A 200 4.78 -0.52 -14.58
C LEU A 200 3.44 0.19 -14.37
N CYS A 201 3.30 0.91 -13.26
CA CYS A 201 2.04 1.57 -12.91
C CYS A 201 1.60 2.60 -13.96
N SER A 202 2.53 3.39 -14.50
CA SER A 202 2.20 4.35 -15.56
C SER A 202 1.86 3.67 -16.88
N GLY A 203 2.52 2.55 -17.22
CA GLY A 203 2.15 1.71 -18.37
C GLY A 203 0.71 1.20 -18.27
N LEU A 204 0.33 0.66 -17.11
CA LEU A 204 -1.05 0.21 -16.84
C LEU A 204 -2.06 1.37 -16.90
N ARG A 205 -1.69 2.56 -16.40
CA ARG A 205 -2.55 3.76 -16.51
C ARG A 205 -2.74 4.23 -17.95
N LEU A 206 -1.71 4.14 -18.78
CA LEU A 206 -1.76 4.50 -20.20
C LEU A 206 -2.64 3.55 -21.03
N GLN A 207 -2.95 2.36 -20.53
CA GLN A 207 -3.98 1.47 -21.10
C GLN A 207 -5.42 1.94 -20.74
N GLY A 208 -5.56 3.06 -20.03
CA GLY A 208 -6.86 3.61 -19.61
C GLY A 208 -7.46 2.93 -18.37
N LYS A 209 -6.71 2.04 -17.72
CA LYS A 209 -7.17 1.19 -16.61
C LYS A 209 -6.91 1.82 -15.25
N LYS A 210 -7.73 1.53 -14.24
CA LYS A 210 -7.48 1.99 -12.86
C LYS A 210 -6.27 1.25 -12.27
N VAL A 211 -5.46 1.90 -11.45
CA VAL A 211 -4.33 1.28 -10.75
C VAL A 211 -4.39 1.61 -9.26
N VAL A 212 -4.47 0.56 -8.44
CA VAL A 212 -4.38 0.62 -6.97
C VAL A 212 -3.15 -0.16 -6.55
N VAL A 213 -2.29 0.43 -5.71
CA VAL A 213 -1.08 -0.27 -5.23
C VAL A 213 -1.23 -0.62 -3.75
N GLY A 214 -1.22 -1.92 -3.44
CA GLY A 214 -1.32 -2.45 -2.09
C GLY A 214 -0.04 -2.28 -1.29
N TYR A 215 -0.14 -2.44 0.04
CA TYR A 215 1.02 -2.57 0.93
C TYR A 215 2.07 -1.44 0.80
N CYS A 216 1.61 -0.22 0.65
CA CYS A 216 2.45 0.96 0.47
C CYS A 216 2.79 1.67 1.78
N ASN A 217 3.94 2.34 1.81
CA ASN A 217 4.28 3.35 2.79
C ASN A 217 4.45 4.73 2.12
N HIS A 218 4.92 5.72 2.89
CA HIS A 218 5.08 7.10 2.42
C HIS A 218 6.14 7.27 1.32
N GLN A 219 7.08 6.34 1.12
CA GLN A 219 7.97 6.34 -0.05
C GLN A 219 7.19 6.29 -1.37
N MET A 220 6.08 5.55 -1.38
CA MET A 220 5.24 5.33 -2.56
C MET A 220 4.30 6.51 -2.85
N LEU A 221 4.41 7.64 -2.12
CA LEU A 221 3.79 8.89 -2.55
C LEU A 221 4.21 9.27 -3.98
N SER A 222 5.46 8.93 -4.36
CA SER A 222 5.99 9.14 -5.71
C SER A 222 5.17 8.47 -6.82
N LEU A 223 4.36 7.43 -6.51
CA LEU A 223 3.46 6.79 -7.47
C LEU A 223 2.39 7.73 -8.05
N ALA A 224 2.10 8.85 -7.39
CA ALA A 224 1.28 9.89 -7.98
C ALA A 224 1.88 10.43 -9.29
N SER A 225 3.22 10.39 -9.46
CA SER A 225 3.90 10.75 -10.72
C SER A 225 3.59 9.78 -11.87
N ALA A 226 3.19 8.55 -11.55
CA ALA A 226 2.75 7.54 -12.52
C ALA A 226 1.22 7.56 -12.76
N ASN A 227 0.52 8.60 -12.31
CA ASN A 227 -0.93 8.75 -12.37
C ASN A 227 -1.71 7.63 -11.65
N VAL A 228 -1.12 7.01 -10.62
CA VAL A 228 -1.77 5.95 -9.82
C VAL A 228 -3.03 6.50 -9.14
N ASN A 229 -4.12 5.73 -9.19
CA ASN A 229 -5.41 6.16 -8.65
C ASN A 229 -5.42 6.14 -7.12
N ALA A 230 -4.88 5.07 -6.52
CA ALA A 230 -4.80 4.95 -5.07
C ALA A 230 -3.59 4.12 -4.61
N ILE A 231 -3.11 4.40 -3.41
CA ILE A 231 -2.22 3.50 -2.67
C ILE A 231 -2.94 2.98 -1.42
N ALA A 232 -2.61 1.79 -0.94
CA ALA A 232 -3.20 1.22 0.26
C ALA A 232 -2.15 1.05 1.36
N SER A 233 -2.45 1.52 2.57
CA SER A 233 -1.54 1.46 3.72
C SER A 233 -2.29 1.15 5.01
N GLY A 234 -1.59 0.62 6.01
CA GLY A 234 -2.18 0.27 7.31
C GLY A 234 -1.35 0.71 8.51
N THR A 235 -1.53 0.04 9.64
CA THR A 235 -0.89 0.41 10.91
C THR A 235 0.48 -0.24 11.13
N TRP A 236 0.56 -1.54 10.88
CA TRP A 236 1.78 -2.32 11.06
C TRP A 236 2.66 -2.31 9.81
N LEU A 237 3.97 -2.52 9.97
CA LEU A 237 4.89 -2.53 8.83
C LEU A 237 4.50 -3.56 7.77
N ASN A 238 4.00 -4.73 8.18
CA ASN A 238 3.56 -5.79 7.26
C ASN A 238 2.27 -5.51 6.47
N VAL A 239 1.69 -4.31 6.61
CA VAL A 239 0.64 -3.75 5.74
C VAL A 239 1.06 -2.40 5.15
N ARG A 240 2.34 -2.07 5.25
CA ARG A 240 3.02 -0.90 4.66
C ARG A 240 4.23 -1.28 3.79
N SER A 241 4.61 -2.54 3.85
CA SER A 241 5.56 -3.23 2.99
C SER A 241 5.08 -4.68 2.92
N PHE A 242 4.91 -5.23 1.72
CA PHE A 242 4.39 -6.59 1.51
C PHE A 242 5.43 -7.65 1.89
N PRO A 243 5.18 -8.51 2.90
CA PRO A 243 6.04 -9.63 3.24
C PRO A 243 5.35 -10.96 2.89
N PRO A 244 5.79 -11.71 1.86
CA PRO A 244 5.14 -12.96 1.45
C PRO A 244 5.01 -13.98 2.60
N GLU A 245 5.96 -14.00 3.53
CA GLU A 245 5.97 -14.94 4.66
C GLU A 245 4.83 -14.70 5.66
N LYS A 246 4.17 -13.54 5.61
CA LYS A 246 3.04 -13.19 6.47
C LYS A 246 1.88 -14.20 6.37
N PHE A 247 1.73 -14.87 5.23
CA PHE A 247 0.66 -15.84 4.99
C PHE A 247 1.00 -17.24 5.49
N GLN A 248 2.22 -17.46 5.96
CA GLN A 248 2.64 -18.68 6.61
C GLN A 248 2.40 -18.62 8.13
N LEU A 249 2.20 -19.79 8.74
CA LEU A 249 2.24 -19.99 10.17
C LEU A 249 3.68 -19.80 10.62
N THR A 250 3.96 -18.68 11.27
CA THR A 250 5.18 -18.49 12.03
C THR A 250 4.97 -19.02 13.44
N GLU A 251 5.95 -19.72 14.01
CA GLU A 251 6.01 -19.93 15.45
C GLU A 251 5.94 -18.55 16.13
N GLU A 252 4.99 -18.36 17.05
CA GLU A 252 4.78 -17.11 17.78
C GLU A 252 5.96 -16.85 18.75
N ASP A 253 7.15 -16.55 18.23
CA ASP A 253 8.32 -16.27 19.06
C ASP A 253 9.09 -15.06 18.52
N SER A 254 8.48 -13.90 18.70
CA SER A 254 9.19 -12.81 19.35
C SER A 254 8.20 -11.79 19.89
N THR A 255 8.24 -11.55 21.20
CA THR A 255 7.65 -10.36 21.80
C THR A 255 8.49 -9.16 21.35
N SER A 256 8.30 -8.73 20.10
CA SER A 256 8.92 -7.51 19.60
C SER A 256 8.52 -6.37 20.52
N ARG A 257 9.52 -5.72 21.11
CA ARG A 257 9.30 -4.64 22.08
C ARG A 257 8.54 -3.53 21.36
N ARG A 258 7.31 -3.28 21.78
CA ARG A 258 6.46 -2.24 21.18
C ARG A 258 7.15 -0.88 21.32
N VAL A 259 7.55 -0.30 20.19
CA VAL A 259 8.14 1.04 20.13
C VAL A 259 7.13 1.98 19.50
N LYS A 260 6.88 3.11 20.16
CA LYS A 260 6.06 4.19 19.63
C LYS A 260 6.88 5.03 18.67
N TRP A 261 6.33 5.24 17.48
CA TRP A 261 6.93 6.05 16.44
C TRP A 261 6.10 7.32 16.23
N TYR A 262 6.73 8.36 15.75
CA TYR A 262 6.10 9.59 15.30
C TYR A 262 6.50 9.80 13.85
N TYR A 263 5.52 9.85 12.96
CA TYR A 263 5.76 10.18 11.57
C TYR A 263 5.87 11.68 11.41
N CYS A 264 6.99 12.17 10.88
CA CYS A 264 7.17 13.58 10.56
C CYS A 264 6.97 13.74 9.05
N PRO A 265 5.79 14.25 8.62
CA PRO A 265 5.44 14.32 7.20
C PRO A 265 6.38 15.21 6.39
N GLN A 266 6.96 16.25 6.99
CA GLN A 266 7.84 17.18 6.29
C GLN A 266 9.23 16.60 5.99
N THR A 267 9.66 15.60 6.76
CA THR A 267 10.91 14.86 6.50
C THR A 267 10.66 13.49 5.89
N LEU A 268 9.39 13.11 5.69
CA LEU A 268 9.03 11.76 5.25
C LEU A 268 9.70 10.68 6.12
N SER A 269 9.95 10.95 7.40
CA SER A 269 10.69 10.04 8.28
C SER A 269 9.88 9.72 9.53
N GLU A 270 10.15 8.58 10.15
CA GLU A 270 9.57 8.24 11.45
C GLU A 270 10.62 8.29 12.55
N TYR A 271 10.28 8.91 13.68
CA TYR A 271 11.16 9.11 14.82
C TYR A 271 10.63 8.40 16.06
N LYS A 272 11.52 7.73 16.81
CA LYS A 272 11.20 7.27 18.16
C LYS A 272 11.14 8.47 19.10
N LEU A 273 10.31 8.41 20.15
CA LEU A 273 10.18 9.50 21.12
C LEU A 273 11.52 10.01 21.71
N PRO A 274 12.53 9.17 22.02
CA PRO A 274 13.82 9.68 22.47
C PRO A 274 14.53 10.60 21.48
N PHE A 275 14.31 10.45 20.17
CA PHE A 275 14.84 11.38 19.18
C PHE A 275 14.05 12.69 19.11
N LEU A 276 12.75 12.67 19.43
CA LEU A 276 11.99 13.90 19.64
C LEU A 276 12.45 14.63 20.90
N ASP A 277 12.84 13.91 21.96
CA ASP A 277 13.44 14.52 23.15
C ASP A 277 14.74 15.26 22.85
N MET A 278 15.53 14.78 21.88
CA MET A 278 16.70 15.52 21.40
C MET A 278 16.30 16.84 20.73
N GLY A 279 15.23 16.81 19.93
CA GLY A 279 14.65 18.03 19.34
C GLY A 279 14.13 19.01 20.40
N PHE A 280 13.49 18.51 21.47
CA PHE A 280 13.07 19.29 22.62
C PHE A 280 14.25 19.95 23.33
N ARG A 281 15.30 19.18 23.67
CA ARG A 281 16.52 19.70 24.31
C ARG A 281 17.25 20.74 23.46
N ALA A 282 17.21 20.57 22.14
CA ALA A 282 17.82 21.50 21.20
C ALA A 282 16.96 22.74 20.87
N GLY A 283 15.73 22.84 21.40
CA GLY A 283 14.83 23.96 21.14
C GLY A 283 14.29 24.00 19.71
N ILE A 284 14.22 22.85 19.02
CA ILE A 284 13.73 22.75 17.63
C ILE A 284 12.46 21.90 17.52
N LEU A 285 11.85 21.50 18.64
CA LEU A 285 10.68 20.60 18.64
C LEU A 285 9.52 21.13 17.79
N ASP A 286 9.28 22.45 17.79
CA ASP A 286 8.23 23.06 16.98
C ASP A 286 8.43 22.85 15.47
N LYS A 287 9.68 22.67 15.01
CA LYS A 287 9.99 22.38 13.60
C LYS A 287 9.61 20.95 13.20
N LEU A 288 9.47 20.05 14.18
CA LEU A 288 9.04 18.66 13.97
C LEU A 288 7.52 18.53 13.97
N LYS A 289 6.78 19.56 14.41
CA LYS A 289 5.30 19.55 14.48
C LYS A 289 4.71 19.41 13.08
N PRO A 290 3.66 18.59 12.87
CA PRO A 290 3.02 18.50 11.55
C PRO A 290 2.40 19.85 11.16
N ASP A 291 2.32 20.11 9.86
CA ASP A 291 1.62 21.30 9.35
C ASP A 291 0.12 21.24 9.70
N GLU A 292 -0.48 22.38 10.02
CA GLU A 292 -1.91 22.47 10.33
C GLU A 292 -2.79 22.00 9.17
N SER A 293 -2.31 22.14 7.93
CA SER A 293 -3.01 21.65 6.74
C SER A 293 -3.25 20.14 6.74
N LEU A 294 -2.47 19.36 7.51
CA LEU A 294 -2.62 17.91 7.61
C LEU A 294 -3.71 17.48 8.60
N SER A 295 -4.27 18.44 9.36
CA SER A 295 -5.40 18.24 10.28
C SER A 295 -5.22 17.10 11.30
N SER A 296 -3.98 16.81 11.70
CA SER A 296 -3.66 15.67 12.56
C SER A 296 -3.43 16.07 14.02
N THR A 297 -4.50 16.07 14.82
CA THR A 297 -4.47 16.42 16.26
C THR A 297 -3.97 15.28 17.17
N TYR A 298 -3.74 14.09 16.61
CA TYR A 298 -3.33 12.91 17.37
C TYR A 298 -1.97 13.04 18.06
N THR A 299 -1.14 14.00 17.63
CA THR A 299 0.21 14.23 18.15
C THR A 299 0.35 15.50 18.98
N ASP A 300 -0.72 16.26 19.20
CA ASP A 300 -0.67 17.55 19.92
C ASP A 300 -0.02 17.43 21.31
N ILE A 301 -0.23 16.30 21.99
CA ILE A 301 0.37 16.01 23.30
C ILE A 301 1.91 15.97 23.25
N LEU A 302 2.51 15.61 22.11
CA LEU A 302 3.97 15.60 21.94
C LEU A 302 4.55 17.02 21.88
N PHE A 303 3.74 18.02 21.55
CA PHE A 303 4.13 19.40 21.31
C PHE A 303 3.55 20.37 22.35
N SER A 304 2.99 19.86 23.47
CA SER A 304 2.31 20.67 24.49
C SER A 304 3.25 21.30 25.53
N GLY A 305 4.56 21.39 25.26
CA GLY A 305 5.58 21.98 26.14
C GLY A 305 6.25 21.03 27.14
N ALA A 306 5.86 19.76 27.19
CA ALA A 306 6.57 18.73 27.97
C ALA A 306 7.58 17.95 27.10
N GLN A 307 8.51 17.24 27.73
CA GLN A 307 9.43 16.35 27.01
C GLN A 307 8.61 15.21 26.34
N PRO A 308 8.74 14.97 25.02
CA PRO A 308 7.90 14.02 24.28
C PRO A 308 7.77 12.62 24.89
N SER A 309 8.86 12.02 25.38
CA SER A 309 8.82 10.68 26.02
C SER A 309 8.11 10.64 27.37
N SER A 310 7.90 11.79 28.02
CA SER A 310 7.16 11.90 29.28
C SER A 310 5.64 12.05 29.09
N THR A 311 5.19 12.18 27.85
CA THR A 311 3.78 12.37 27.52
C THR A 311 3.02 11.03 27.48
N ASN A 312 1.69 11.10 27.58
CA ASN A 312 0.80 9.95 27.42
C ASN A 312 0.54 9.57 25.95
N TYR A 313 1.43 9.95 25.02
CA TYR A 313 1.30 9.57 23.61
C TYR A 313 1.27 8.06 23.44
N SER A 314 0.27 7.57 22.71
CA SER A 314 -0.06 6.14 22.58
C SER A 314 0.23 5.59 21.19
N GLU A 315 0.31 4.26 21.09
CA GLU A 315 0.42 3.54 19.80
C GLU A 315 -0.80 3.81 18.90
N GLN A 316 -2.00 3.89 19.50
CA GLN A 316 -3.22 4.23 18.76
C GLN A 316 -3.14 5.62 18.11
N GLN A 317 -2.60 6.60 18.83
CA GLN A 317 -2.35 7.95 18.30
C GLN A 317 -1.30 7.93 17.19
N SER A 318 -0.21 7.16 17.34
CA SER A 318 0.79 6.96 16.29
C SER A 318 0.21 6.43 14.99
N PHE A 319 -0.61 5.40 15.09
CA PHE A 319 -1.28 4.79 13.94
C PHE A 319 -2.23 5.75 13.23
N ARG A 320 -3.11 6.43 13.98
CA ARG A 320 -4.04 7.40 13.40
C ARG A 320 -3.33 8.63 12.85
N HIS A 321 -2.27 9.09 13.51
CA HIS A 321 -1.45 10.21 13.03
C HIS A 321 -0.82 9.90 11.68
N TYR A 322 -0.15 8.75 11.56
CA TYR A 322 0.47 8.32 10.30
C TYR A 322 -0.55 8.26 9.17
N LEU A 323 -1.66 7.56 9.38
CA LEU A 323 -2.68 7.37 8.33
C LEU A 323 -3.37 8.69 7.96
N GLN A 324 -3.62 9.58 8.93
CA GLN A 324 -4.14 10.91 8.67
C GLN A 324 -3.16 11.75 7.82
N CYS A 325 -1.88 11.77 8.18
CA CYS A 325 -0.90 12.54 7.40
C CYS A 325 -0.72 11.97 6.00
N LEU A 326 -0.65 10.64 5.87
CA LEU A 326 -0.53 9.98 4.58
C LEU A 326 -1.77 10.21 3.71
N HIS A 327 -2.97 10.25 4.29
CA HIS A 327 -4.21 10.59 3.60
C HIS A 327 -4.09 11.96 2.93
N GLU A 328 -3.76 12.99 3.72
CA GLU A 328 -3.61 14.36 3.20
C GLU A 328 -2.44 14.51 2.22
N GLN A 329 -1.35 13.75 2.40
CA GLN A 329 -0.26 13.73 1.43
C GLN A 329 -0.71 13.09 0.10
N CYS A 330 -1.51 12.03 0.13
CA CYS A 330 -2.04 11.39 -1.09
C CYS A 330 -2.97 12.33 -1.86
N THR A 331 -3.88 13.02 -1.17
CA THR A 331 -4.80 13.99 -1.80
C THR A 331 -4.04 15.13 -2.46
N GLN A 332 -2.88 15.51 -1.91
CA GLN A 332 -2.03 16.59 -2.43
C GLN A 332 -0.94 16.12 -3.41
N ALA A 333 -0.69 14.81 -3.54
CA ALA A 333 0.43 14.27 -4.33
C ALA A 333 0.22 14.48 -5.84
N HIS A 334 -1.01 14.32 -6.32
CA HIS A 334 -1.36 14.48 -7.74
C HIS A 334 -1.72 15.93 -8.07
N ARG A 335 -1.22 16.46 -9.20
CA ARG A 335 -1.53 17.81 -9.71
C ARG A 335 -2.26 17.75 -11.05
N THR A 336 -2.76 18.89 -11.52
CA THR A 336 -3.50 19.02 -12.77
C THR A 336 -2.73 18.61 -14.02
N THR A 337 -1.40 18.65 -13.98
CA THR A 337 -0.54 18.22 -15.08
C THR A 337 0.58 17.31 -14.59
N PHE A 338 1.12 16.49 -15.51
CA PHE A 338 2.30 15.66 -15.24
C PHE A 338 3.48 16.50 -14.73
N ARG A 339 3.81 17.60 -15.40
CA ARG A 339 4.95 18.47 -15.04
C ARG A 339 4.79 19.09 -13.66
N GLU A 340 3.60 19.56 -13.30
CA GLU A 340 3.33 20.09 -11.96
C GLU A 340 3.45 18.98 -10.89
N THR A 341 3.00 17.77 -11.21
CA THR A 341 3.11 16.62 -10.31
C THR A 341 4.58 16.27 -10.05
N ILE A 342 5.40 16.18 -11.10
CA ILE A 342 6.85 15.93 -11.00
C ILE A 342 7.53 17.03 -10.19
N ALA A 343 7.28 18.30 -10.53
CA ALA A 343 7.89 19.44 -9.83
C ALA A 343 7.53 19.46 -8.34
N ALA A 344 6.27 19.16 -7.99
CA ALA A 344 5.82 19.09 -6.60
C ALA A 344 6.54 17.98 -5.82
N HIS A 345 6.74 16.80 -6.41
CA HIS A 345 7.47 15.70 -5.75
C HIS A 345 8.95 16.02 -5.58
N LEU A 346 9.61 16.60 -6.59
CA LEU A 346 11.02 16.99 -6.47
C LEU A 346 11.21 18.05 -5.38
N LEU A 347 10.30 19.02 -5.27
CA LEU A 347 10.31 20.02 -4.20
C LEU A 347 10.06 19.41 -2.81
N LEU A 348 9.15 18.45 -2.70
CA LEU A 348 8.91 17.69 -1.48
C LEU A 348 10.20 16.98 -1.02
N LEU A 349 10.88 16.30 -1.95
CA LEU A 349 12.14 15.58 -1.68
C LEU A 349 13.28 16.53 -1.28
N GLU A 350 13.43 17.66 -1.95
CA GLU A 350 14.41 18.71 -1.58
C GLU A 350 14.12 19.30 -0.19
N THR A 351 12.84 19.55 0.10
CA THR A 351 12.43 20.07 1.42
C THR A 351 12.72 19.06 2.51
N ALA A 352 12.37 17.78 2.30
CA ALA A 352 12.65 16.70 3.23
C ALA A 352 14.15 16.56 3.49
N GLU A 353 14.98 16.51 2.44
CA GLU A 353 16.45 16.40 2.57
C GLU A 353 17.04 17.53 3.41
N ARG A 354 16.64 18.78 3.14
CA ARG A 354 17.13 19.96 3.88
C ARG A 354 16.73 19.91 5.35
N LEU A 355 15.49 19.52 5.64
CA LEU A 355 15.00 19.39 7.02
C LEU A 355 15.67 18.23 7.76
N ILE A 356 15.81 17.07 7.11
CA ILE A 356 16.55 15.92 7.62
C ILE A 356 17.96 16.33 8.00
N LYS A 357 18.71 16.98 7.09
CA LYS A 357 20.07 17.45 7.36
C LYS A 357 20.13 18.40 8.55
N THR A 358 19.13 19.28 8.69
CA THR A 358 19.01 20.18 9.84
C THR A 358 18.79 19.40 11.13
N PHE A 359 17.81 18.49 11.16
CA PHE A 359 17.45 17.68 12.33
C PHE A 359 18.57 16.73 12.76
N HIS A 360 19.26 16.15 11.79
CA HIS A 360 20.47 15.35 11.96
C HIS A 360 21.57 16.10 12.70
N GLY A 361 21.74 17.39 12.41
CA GLY A 361 22.68 18.29 13.10
C GLY A 361 22.36 18.52 14.58
N TYR A 362 21.10 18.31 14.98
CA TYR A 362 20.63 18.38 16.37
C TYR A 362 20.44 16.99 17.02
N GLY A 363 20.88 15.91 16.35
CA GLY A 363 20.84 14.55 16.89
C GLY A 363 19.48 13.86 16.78
N VAL A 364 18.52 14.41 16.03
CA VAL A 364 17.24 13.77 15.72
C VAL A 364 17.43 12.85 14.52
N ARG A 365 17.21 11.54 14.67
CA ARG A 365 17.46 10.52 13.64
C ARG A 365 16.31 9.52 13.57
N GLY A 366 15.91 9.11 12.36
CA GLY A 366 14.85 8.14 12.12
C GLY A 366 15.33 6.68 12.10
N GLN A 367 16.65 6.46 12.15
CA GLN A 367 17.27 5.14 12.03
C GLN A 367 16.89 4.46 10.70
N ASP A 368 16.35 3.24 10.76
CA ASP A 368 15.83 2.46 9.63
C ASP A 368 14.57 3.06 8.98
N ARG A 369 13.96 4.07 9.62
CA ARG A 369 12.81 4.83 9.09
C ARG A 369 13.17 6.27 8.76
N ASP A 370 14.45 6.55 8.55
CA ASP A 370 14.97 7.85 8.12
C ASP A 370 15.00 7.93 6.60
N PHE A 371 14.37 8.95 6.03
CA PHE A 371 14.26 9.09 4.58
C PHE A 371 15.56 9.57 3.92
N ALA A 372 16.60 9.92 4.70
CA ALA A 372 17.85 10.51 4.20
C ALA A 372 18.45 9.75 3.01
N ASN A 373 18.54 8.43 3.11
CA ASN A 373 19.15 7.57 2.09
C ASN A 373 18.21 7.27 0.92
N ILE A 374 16.95 7.67 1.05
CA ILE A 374 15.85 7.29 0.16
C ILE A 374 15.44 8.46 -0.74
N VAL A 375 15.86 9.68 -0.42
CA VAL A 375 15.64 10.89 -1.23
C VAL A 375 16.15 10.69 -2.66
N ASP A 376 17.42 10.33 -2.83
CA ASP A 376 18.05 10.22 -4.15
C ASP A 376 17.54 9.00 -4.93
N VAL A 377 17.10 7.95 -4.23
CA VAL A 377 16.41 6.80 -4.82
C VAL A 377 15.12 7.26 -5.50
N ASN A 378 14.29 8.05 -4.80
CA ASN A 378 13.05 8.60 -5.37
C ASN A 378 13.32 9.57 -6.52
N ARG A 379 14.32 10.46 -6.41
CA ARG A 379 14.69 11.37 -7.50
C ARG A 379 15.11 10.60 -8.74
N SER A 380 15.94 9.56 -8.57
CA SER A 380 16.40 8.73 -9.68
C SER A 380 15.25 8.00 -10.35
N ALA A 381 14.33 7.42 -9.56
CA ALA A 381 13.16 6.72 -10.07
C ALA A 381 12.18 7.65 -10.81
N ILE A 382 11.94 8.86 -10.29
CA ILE A 382 11.13 9.89 -10.96
C ILE A 382 11.79 10.33 -12.27
N GLY A 383 13.11 10.52 -12.28
CA GLY A 383 13.86 10.85 -13.50
C GLY A 383 13.79 9.75 -14.56
N ALA A 384 13.86 8.48 -14.15
CA ALA A 384 13.68 7.35 -15.05
C ALA A 384 12.27 7.33 -15.66
N LEU A 385 11.23 7.55 -14.85
CA LEU A 385 9.85 7.66 -15.35
C LEU A 385 9.70 8.80 -16.38
N GLU A 386 10.25 9.97 -16.09
CA GLU A 386 10.19 11.12 -16.99
C GLU A 386 10.90 10.82 -18.32
N MET A 387 12.06 10.15 -18.28
CA MET A 387 12.79 9.72 -19.47
C MET A 387 12.01 8.68 -20.30
N SER A 388 11.43 7.67 -19.64
CA SER A 388 10.77 6.56 -20.33
C SER A 388 9.38 6.90 -20.83
N ARG A 389 8.58 7.65 -20.07
CA ARG A 389 7.14 7.86 -20.35
C ARG A 389 6.67 9.32 -20.26
N GLY A 390 7.53 10.28 -19.92
CA GLY A 390 7.15 11.67 -19.68
C GLY A 390 6.40 12.32 -20.85
N PHE A 391 6.88 12.13 -22.09
CA PHE A 391 6.22 12.70 -23.28
C PHE A 391 4.77 12.22 -23.47
N VAL A 392 4.51 10.93 -23.21
CA VAL A 392 3.17 10.36 -23.35
C VAL A 392 2.28 10.79 -22.19
N LEU A 393 2.82 10.76 -20.96
CA LEU A 393 2.11 11.19 -19.76
C LEU A 393 1.73 12.68 -19.81
N GLU A 394 2.53 13.55 -20.42
CA GLU A 394 2.14 14.96 -20.63
C GLU A 394 0.93 15.14 -21.53
N ARG A 395 0.69 14.19 -22.44
CA ARG A 395 -0.43 14.24 -23.39
C ARG A 395 -1.68 13.54 -22.88
N GLN A 396 -1.52 12.57 -22.00
CA GLN A 396 -2.60 11.69 -21.52
C GLN A 396 -2.83 11.75 -20.00
N TRP A 397 -2.29 12.78 -19.33
CA TRP A 397 -2.44 12.99 -17.89
C TRP A 397 -3.92 13.05 -17.48
#